data_AF-A0AAD2X8V0-F1
#
_entry.id   AF-A0AAD2X8V0-F1
#
_cell.length_a   1.000
_cell.length_b   1.000
_cell.length_c   1.000
_cell.angle_alpha   90.00
_cell.angle_beta   90.00
_cell.angle_gamma   90.00
#
_symmetry.space_group_name_H-M   'P 1'
#
loop_
_entity.id
_entity.type
_entity.pdbx_description
1 polymer ?
#
loop_
_entity_poly.entity_id
_entity_poly.type
_entity_poly.pdbx_seq_one_letter_code
_entity_poly.pdbx_strand_id
1 'polypeptide(L)'
;MIIKPGTHTLRIRYWVKGITENHRDIEGTVTKTLSSHFFAKNKYYNMIFNLNPRDYDGSHYYMWDAQQQYWFGHEWNKGGDQPTTDRISSNNYPQNNSDPRYYNETVPDDGMGYEAQTVLFKSLPNVNELSWYVMKGDPRWDKDELWTSMGLLYKGGMWFLKKANIIDYSTEHSFYGIIDLRTFDADQRTRRKYRYFKNTPSDVLPSATDANKYFYLPALGSYLRGGLGAVGSCGRYWTSSARPVQRSLEAYSLYIDRNLAQVRSLERCHGRIAQPFSDFGDE
;
A
#
# COMPACT_ATOMS: atom_id res chain seq x y z
N MET A 1 -22.62 23.59 -7.53
CA MET A 1 -23.33 22.29 -7.51
C MET A 1 -24.77 22.54 -7.06
N ILE A 2 -25.76 21.91 -7.70
CA ILE A 2 -27.16 21.94 -7.29
C ILE A 2 -27.52 20.52 -6.84
N ILE A 3 -28.14 20.39 -5.66
CA ILE A 3 -28.52 19.09 -5.08
C ILE A 3 -30.04 19.05 -4.97
N LYS A 4 -30.65 17.94 -5.40
CA LYS A 4 -32.09 17.70 -5.23
C LYS A 4 -32.42 17.66 -3.73
N PRO A 5 -33.58 18.17 -3.29
CA PRO A 5 -33.96 18.01 -1.89
C PRO A 5 -34.07 16.53 -1.50
N GLY A 6 -33.49 16.16 -0.36
CA GLY A 6 -33.43 14.78 0.12
C GLY A 6 -32.15 14.45 0.86
N THR A 7 -32.07 13.21 1.35
CA THR A 7 -30.87 12.68 2.00
C THR A 7 -29.88 12.19 0.95
N HIS A 8 -28.67 12.73 0.96
CA HIS A 8 -27.62 12.41 0.00
C HIS A 8 -26.28 12.19 0.70
N THR A 9 -25.53 11.20 0.20
CA THR A 9 -24.10 11.03 0.45
C THR A 9 -23.34 11.61 -0.74
N LEU A 10 -22.39 12.49 -0.49
CA LEU A 10 -21.64 13.17 -1.56
C LEU A 10 -20.18 12.75 -1.55
N ARG A 11 -19.66 12.45 -2.74
CA ARG A 11 -18.22 12.37 -3.03
C ARG A 11 -17.86 13.54 -3.93
N ILE A 12 -17.00 14.44 -3.44
CA ILE A 12 -16.56 15.62 -4.16
C ILE A 12 -15.10 15.41 -4.54
N ARG A 13 -14.77 15.61 -5.83
CA ARG A 13 -13.40 15.60 -6.34
C ARG A 13 -13.07 16.99 -6.87
N TYR A 14 -12.05 17.61 -6.31
CA TYR A 14 -11.54 18.89 -6.79
C TYR A 14 -10.38 18.62 -7.73
N TRP A 15 -10.50 19.01 -8.99
CA TRP A 15 -9.40 18.99 -9.94
C TRP A 15 -8.44 20.12 -9.60
N VAL A 16 -7.20 19.75 -9.28
CA VAL A 16 -6.12 20.66 -8.91
C VAL A 16 -4.97 20.43 -9.88
N LYS A 17 -4.44 21.54 -10.39
CA LYS A 17 -3.21 21.55 -11.18
C LYS A 17 -2.09 22.13 -10.33
N GLY A 18 -1.14 21.30 -9.96
CA GLY A 18 0.08 21.70 -9.26
C GLY A 18 1.13 22.21 -10.24
N ILE A 19 1.61 23.42 -9.98
CA ILE A 19 2.78 23.97 -10.67
C ILE A 19 3.99 23.64 -9.80
N THR A 20 4.73 22.59 -10.16
CA THR A 20 5.97 22.23 -9.48
C THR A 20 7.11 23.15 -9.91
N GLU A 21 8.15 23.30 -9.08
CA GLU A 21 9.35 24.11 -9.39
C GLU A 21 10.04 23.69 -10.70
N ASN A 22 9.86 22.42 -11.11
CA ASN A 22 10.43 21.88 -12.34
C ASN A 22 9.47 21.97 -13.56
N HIS A 23 8.39 22.77 -13.47
CA HIS A 23 7.37 22.97 -14.52
C HIS A 23 6.76 21.67 -15.08
N ARG A 24 6.83 20.56 -14.34
CA ARG A 24 6.02 19.38 -14.63
C ARG A 24 4.66 19.62 -14.03
N ASP A 25 3.75 20.04 -14.89
CA ASP A 25 2.34 20.16 -14.57
C ASP A 25 1.81 18.81 -14.12
N ILE A 26 1.46 18.70 -12.85
CA ILE A 26 0.72 17.54 -12.32
C ILE A 26 -0.72 17.97 -12.10
N GLU A 27 -1.63 17.28 -12.77
CA GLU A 27 -3.06 17.48 -12.62
C GLU A 27 -3.68 16.21 -12.05
N GLY A 28 -4.55 16.37 -11.05
CA GLY A 28 -5.25 15.27 -10.43
C GLY A 28 -6.34 15.79 -9.50
N THR A 29 -6.80 14.93 -8.60
CA THR A 29 -7.90 15.25 -7.70
C THR A 29 -7.53 15.10 -6.24
N VAL A 30 -8.09 15.98 -5.42
CA VAL A 30 -8.23 15.72 -3.98
C VAL A 30 -9.68 15.31 -3.73
N THR A 31 -9.88 14.11 -3.19
CA THR A 31 -11.22 13.54 -2.95
C THR A 31 -11.67 13.76 -1.51
N LYS A 32 -12.94 14.11 -1.33
CA LYS A 32 -13.62 14.08 -0.04
C LYS A 32 -14.96 13.38 -0.11
N THR A 33 -15.18 12.49 0.84
CA THR A 33 -16.50 11.92 1.11
C THR A 33 -17.12 12.66 2.28
N LEU A 34 -18.35 13.14 2.10
CA LEU A 34 -19.16 13.75 3.14
C LEU A 34 -20.13 12.72 3.69
N SER A 35 -20.31 12.72 5.02
CA SER A 35 -21.35 11.91 5.66
C SER A 35 -22.73 12.24 5.09
N SER A 36 -23.62 11.25 5.13
CA SER A 36 -25.01 11.42 4.69
C SER A 36 -25.64 12.65 5.34
N HIS A 37 -26.22 13.52 4.52
CA HIS A 37 -26.82 14.77 4.95
C HIS A 37 -28.15 15.01 4.24
N PHE A 38 -29.12 15.58 4.96
CA PHE A 38 -30.40 16.00 4.39
C PHE A 38 -30.30 17.41 3.82
N PHE A 39 -30.41 17.52 2.50
CA PHE A 39 -30.41 18.79 1.78
C PHE A 39 -31.85 19.27 1.58
N ALA A 40 -32.19 20.41 2.16
CA ALA A 40 -33.51 21.03 2.04
C ALA A 40 -33.61 21.90 0.78
N LYS A 41 -34.83 22.06 0.26
CA LYS A 41 -35.12 22.93 -0.89
C LYS A 41 -34.76 24.38 -0.57
N ASN A 42 -34.17 25.09 -1.54
CA ASN A 42 -33.84 26.51 -1.47
C ASN A 42 -32.92 26.89 -0.29
N LYS A 43 -32.02 25.97 0.10
CA LYS A 43 -30.98 26.23 1.11
C LYS A 43 -29.60 26.21 0.49
N TYR A 44 -28.72 27.06 1.01
CA TYR A 44 -27.30 27.08 0.70
C TYR A 44 -26.54 26.36 1.80
N TYR A 45 -25.63 25.47 1.40
CA TYR A 45 -24.78 24.69 2.30
C TYR A 45 -23.33 25.04 1.99
N ASN A 46 -22.64 25.62 2.97
CA ASN A 46 -21.22 25.92 2.83
C ASN A 46 -20.40 24.64 3.01
N MET A 47 -19.47 24.39 2.09
CA MET A 47 -18.54 23.26 2.14
C MET A 47 -17.13 23.82 2.13
N ILE A 48 -16.56 23.99 3.32
CA ILE A 48 -15.17 24.40 3.47
C ILE A 48 -14.31 23.15 3.23
N PHE A 49 -13.37 23.24 2.30
CA PHE A 49 -12.52 22.12 1.92
C PHE A 49 -11.04 22.47 2.04
N ASN A 50 -10.30 21.61 2.74
CA ASN A 50 -8.84 21.65 2.71
C ASN A 50 -8.36 20.91 1.47
N LEU A 51 -7.78 21.65 0.52
CA LEU A 51 -7.24 21.12 -0.73
C LEU A 51 -5.85 20.49 -0.57
N ASN A 52 -5.29 20.44 0.64
CA ASN A 52 -4.02 19.77 0.89
C ASN A 52 -4.19 18.27 0.62
N PRO A 53 -3.43 17.69 -0.33
CA PRO A 53 -3.40 16.25 -0.52
C PRO A 53 -2.92 15.54 0.75
N ARG A 54 -3.26 14.25 0.88
CA ARG A 54 -2.74 13.43 1.98
C ARG A 54 -1.22 13.32 1.86
N ASP A 55 -0.52 13.57 2.97
CA ASP A 55 0.93 13.44 3.04
C ASP A 55 1.35 12.04 3.52
N TYR A 56 2.32 11.46 2.83
CA TYR A 56 3.01 10.24 3.21
C TYR A 56 4.47 10.59 3.48
N ASP A 57 4.81 10.65 4.76
CA ASP A 57 6.04 11.22 5.33
C ASP A 57 7.37 10.62 4.82
N GLY A 58 7.34 9.48 4.14
CA GLY A 58 8.52 8.78 3.65
C GLY A 58 9.30 8.03 4.74
N SER A 59 8.74 7.83 5.93
CA SER A 59 9.40 7.19 7.07
C SER A 59 9.09 5.69 7.23
N HIS A 60 8.15 5.17 6.42
CA HIS A 60 7.59 3.82 6.56
C HIS A 60 8.26 2.77 5.67
N TYR A 61 9.46 3.04 5.15
CA TYR A 61 10.22 2.05 4.37
C TYR A 61 11.05 1.17 5.29
N TYR A 62 10.97 -0.16 5.13
CA TYR A 62 11.71 -1.12 5.93
C TYR A 62 12.28 -2.22 5.04
N MET A 63 13.46 -2.74 5.40
CA MET A 63 13.80 -4.11 5.03
C MET A 63 12.93 -5.08 5.86
N TRP A 64 12.64 -6.29 5.37
CA TRP A 64 11.62 -7.12 6.00
C TRP A 64 11.97 -7.52 7.44
N ASP A 65 11.05 -7.27 8.37
CA ASP A 65 11.16 -7.54 9.82
C ASP A 65 12.40 -6.91 10.49
N ALA A 66 12.86 -5.78 9.97
CA ALA A 66 13.92 -4.97 10.58
C ALA A 66 13.43 -4.23 11.83
N GLN A 67 14.32 -3.98 12.79
CA GLN A 67 13.99 -3.26 14.04
C GLN A 67 13.76 -1.76 13.82
N GLN A 68 14.40 -1.19 12.79
CA GLN A 68 14.33 0.23 12.46
C GLN A 68 14.04 0.45 10.98
N GLN A 69 13.47 1.61 10.65
CA GLN A 69 13.15 1.98 9.27
C GLN A 69 14.43 2.15 8.44
N TYR A 70 14.32 1.89 7.15
CA TYR A 70 15.39 1.75 6.16
C TYR A 70 16.38 2.93 6.13
N TRP A 71 15.91 4.13 6.46
CA TRP A 71 16.66 5.38 6.50
C TRP A 71 16.79 5.96 7.92
N PHE A 72 16.62 5.17 8.98
CA PHE A 72 16.77 5.67 10.35
C PHE A 72 18.17 6.29 10.55
N GLY A 73 18.24 7.53 11.05
CA GLY A 73 19.47 8.32 11.18
C GLY A 73 19.91 9.05 9.90
N HIS A 74 19.23 8.79 8.78
CA HIS A 74 19.54 9.30 7.45
C HIS A 74 18.29 9.90 6.77
N GLU A 75 17.28 10.27 7.55
CA GLU A 75 15.99 10.73 7.02
C GLU A 75 16.10 12.05 6.25
N TRP A 76 15.33 12.14 5.16
CA TRP A 76 15.32 13.29 4.24
C TRP A 76 14.95 14.61 4.94
N ASN A 77 14.11 14.54 5.98
CA ASN A 77 13.64 15.69 6.75
C ASN A 77 14.44 15.95 8.04
N LYS A 78 15.55 15.23 8.25
CA LYS A 78 16.45 15.40 9.41
C LYS A 78 17.90 15.71 8.99
N GLY A 79 18.09 16.20 7.78
CA GLY A 79 19.42 16.53 7.23
C GLY A 79 20.22 15.30 6.77
N GLY A 80 19.56 14.14 6.67
CA GLY A 80 20.14 12.93 6.11
C GLY A 80 20.10 12.91 4.58
N ASP A 81 20.47 11.77 4.02
CA ASP A 81 20.68 11.58 2.59
C ASP A 81 19.76 10.53 1.96
N GLN A 82 18.62 10.25 2.61
CA GLN A 82 17.52 9.49 2.03
C GLN A 82 17.10 10.10 0.68
N PRO A 83 17.21 9.36 -0.43
CA PRO A 83 16.80 9.86 -1.73
C PRO A 83 15.29 10.06 -1.82
N THR A 84 14.85 11.22 -2.32
CA THR A 84 13.43 11.60 -2.42
C THR A 84 12.88 11.59 -3.85
N THR A 85 13.75 11.40 -4.84
CA THR A 85 13.43 11.39 -6.28
C THR A 85 14.02 10.17 -6.97
N ASP A 86 13.53 9.87 -8.18
CA ASP A 86 14.11 8.83 -9.02
C ASP A 86 15.54 9.21 -9.45
N ARG A 87 16.39 8.20 -9.66
CA ARG A 87 17.78 8.33 -10.18
C ARG A 87 18.84 8.81 -9.19
N ILE A 88 18.47 9.12 -7.95
CA ILE A 88 19.41 9.37 -6.87
C ILE A 88 19.46 8.15 -5.95
N SER A 89 20.67 7.78 -5.54
CA SER A 89 20.92 6.74 -4.54
C SER A 89 21.89 7.25 -3.50
N SER A 90 21.73 6.77 -2.27
CA SER A 90 22.72 6.91 -1.20
C SER A 90 23.29 5.54 -0.83
N ASN A 91 24.53 5.52 -0.35
CA ASN A 91 25.18 4.32 0.20
C ASN A 91 24.88 4.07 1.68
N ASN A 92 24.15 4.98 2.36
CA ASN A 92 23.84 4.88 3.79
C ASN A 92 22.62 4.00 4.11
N TYR A 93 22.12 3.26 3.12
CA TYR A 93 21.17 2.17 3.36
C TYR A 93 21.85 1.00 4.11
N PRO A 94 21.10 0.18 4.84
CA PRO A 94 21.68 -0.92 5.60
C PRO A 94 22.26 -2.01 4.68
N GLN A 95 23.49 -2.47 4.95
CA GLN A 95 24.22 -3.40 4.06
C GLN A 95 24.56 -4.74 4.73
N ASN A 96 24.56 -4.82 6.06
CA ASN A 96 24.85 -6.05 6.80
C ASN A 96 24.07 -6.10 8.13
N ASN A 97 24.05 -7.29 8.74
CA ASN A 97 23.26 -7.61 9.93
C ASN A 97 23.76 -7.00 11.26
N SER A 98 24.84 -6.23 11.26
CA SER A 98 25.21 -5.42 12.43
C SER A 98 24.37 -4.14 12.52
N ASP A 99 23.67 -3.77 11.44
CA ASP A 99 22.78 -2.62 11.37
C ASP A 99 21.34 -3.01 11.78
N PRO A 100 20.71 -2.33 12.76
CA PRO A 100 19.34 -2.64 13.21
C PRO A 100 18.27 -2.41 12.12
N ARG A 101 18.60 -1.71 11.03
CA ARG A 101 17.74 -1.50 9.87
C ARG A 101 17.82 -2.66 8.86
N TYR A 102 18.75 -3.60 9.04
CA TYR A 102 18.90 -4.77 8.17
C TYR A 102 17.75 -5.76 8.39
N TYR A 103 17.38 -6.50 7.34
CA TYR A 103 16.30 -7.47 7.41
C TYR A 103 16.63 -8.63 8.35
N ASN A 104 15.58 -9.28 8.83
CA ASN A 104 15.68 -10.54 9.54
C ASN A 104 16.12 -11.66 8.58
N GLU A 105 17.32 -12.20 8.82
CA GLU A 105 17.94 -13.29 8.05
C GLU A 105 17.48 -14.69 8.50
N THR A 106 16.60 -14.79 9.50
CA THR A 106 16.12 -16.09 9.96
C THR A 106 15.38 -16.80 8.83
N VAL A 107 15.90 -17.96 8.47
CA VAL A 107 15.33 -18.81 7.42
C VAL A 107 14.40 -19.85 8.05
N PRO A 108 13.19 -20.05 7.49
CA PRO A 108 12.33 -21.13 7.94
C PRO A 108 12.91 -22.52 7.61
N ASP A 109 12.61 -23.50 8.47
CA ASP A 109 12.74 -24.92 8.13
C ASP A 109 11.71 -25.30 7.05
N ASP A 110 11.95 -26.38 6.28
CA ASP A 110 11.06 -26.76 5.17
C ASP A 110 9.62 -27.00 5.65
N GLY A 111 8.66 -26.31 5.04
CA GLY A 111 7.24 -26.40 5.39
C GLY A 111 6.85 -25.73 6.72
N MET A 112 7.78 -25.06 7.39
CA MET A 112 7.45 -24.19 8.53
C MET A 112 7.51 -22.74 8.04
N GLY A 113 6.42 -21.99 8.21
CA GLY A 113 6.47 -20.54 8.01
C GLY A 113 7.46 -19.88 8.96
N TYR A 114 7.96 -18.70 8.59
CA TYR A 114 8.58 -17.81 9.55
C TYR A 114 7.66 -16.61 9.77
N GLU A 115 7.16 -16.49 11.00
CA GLU A 115 6.37 -15.34 11.43
C GLU A 115 7.31 -14.17 11.76
N ALA A 116 6.90 -12.96 11.36
CA ALA A 116 7.62 -11.75 11.75
C ALA A 116 7.71 -11.59 13.27
N GLN A 117 8.82 -11.04 13.76
CA GLN A 117 9.13 -10.94 15.18
C GLN A 117 8.92 -9.54 15.75
N THR A 118 9.14 -8.50 14.94
CA THR A 118 9.01 -7.11 15.37
C THR A 118 7.55 -6.71 15.57
N VAL A 119 7.31 -5.79 16.52
CA VAL A 119 5.96 -5.30 16.84
C VAL A 119 5.26 -4.73 15.60
N LEU A 120 5.98 -3.96 14.79
CA LEU A 120 5.46 -3.38 13.55
C LEU A 120 5.09 -4.47 12.53
N PHE A 121 5.97 -5.42 12.26
CA PHE A 121 5.64 -6.42 11.24
C PHE A 121 4.53 -7.38 11.69
N LYS A 122 4.40 -7.64 13.00
CA LYS A 122 3.28 -8.42 13.56
C LYS A 122 1.91 -7.77 13.37
N SER A 123 1.84 -6.45 13.20
CA SER A 123 0.58 -5.74 12.93
C SER A 123 0.26 -5.60 11.45
N LEU A 124 1.14 -6.07 10.55
CA LEU A 124 0.87 -6.07 9.11
C LEU A 124 -0.02 -7.26 8.71
N PRO A 125 -0.85 -7.11 7.66
CA PRO A 125 -1.57 -8.23 7.08
C PRO A 125 -0.62 -9.37 6.72
N ASN A 126 -1.06 -10.60 6.94
CA ASN A 126 -0.34 -11.79 6.52
C ASN A 126 -0.61 -12.11 5.02
N VAL A 127 0.09 -13.11 4.47
CA VAL A 127 -0.05 -13.48 3.05
C VAL A 127 -1.45 -14.01 2.68
N ASN A 128 -2.15 -14.67 3.60
CA ASN A 128 -3.52 -15.14 3.36
C ASN A 128 -4.45 -13.94 3.20
N GLU A 129 -4.35 -12.95 4.09
CA GLU A 129 -5.12 -11.70 4.02
C GLU A 129 -4.89 -10.97 2.69
N LEU A 130 -3.63 -10.84 2.22
CA LEU A 130 -3.35 -10.26 0.90
C LEU A 130 -4.02 -11.01 -0.26
N SER A 131 -4.12 -12.33 -0.17
CA SER A 131 -4.81 -13.09 -1.21
C SER A 131 -6.30 -12.71 -1.31
N TRP A 132 -6.93 -12.38 -0.18
CA TRP A 132 -8.31 -11.88 -0.14
C TRP A 132 -8.42 -10.48 -0.72
N TYR A 133 -7.57 -9.53 -0.33
CA TYR A 133 -7.61 -8.18 -0.91
C TYR A 133 -7.40 -8.21 -2.43
N VAL A 134 -6.47 -9.01 -2.93
CA VAL A 134 -6.21 -9.10 -4.38
C VAL A 134 -7.38 -9.74 -5.13
N MET A 135 -7.93 -10.86 -4.64
CA MET A 135 -8.93 -11.64 -5.39
C MET A 135 -10.37 -11.19 -5.15
N LYS A 136 -10.69 -10.71 -3.95
CA LYS A 136 -12.04 -10.35 -3.51
C LYS A 136 -12.15 -8.94 -2.93
N GLY A 137 -11.04 -8.24 -2.76
CA GLY A 137 -11.02 -6.86 -2.32
C GLY A 137 -11.37 -5.82 -3.39
N ASP A 138 -11.89 -6.25 -4.55
CA ASP A 138 -12.33 -5.37 -5.65
C ASP A 138 -11.35 -4.23 -5.98
N PRO A 139 -10.13 -4.56 -6.46
CA PRO A 139 -9.09 -3.57 -6.73
C PRO A 139 -9.53 -2.57 -7.79
N ARG A 140 -9.42 -1.27 -7.46
CA ARG A 140 -9.80 -0.18 -8.37
C ARG A 140 -8.68 0.87 -8.44
N TRP A 141 -8.08 1.03 -9.62
CA TRP A 141 -6.97 1.96 -9.80
C TRP A 141 -7.49 3.40 -9.93
N ASP A 142 -6.92 4.30 -9.15
CA ASP A 142 -7.20 5.74 -9.22
C ASP A 142 -5.98 6.48 -9.73
N LYS A 143 -5.95 6.75 -11.04
CA LYS A 143 -4.83 7.43 -11.70
C LYS A 143 -4.73 8.93 -11.35
N ASP A 144 -5.76 9.50 -10.73
CA ASP A 144 -5.90 10.94 -10.55
C ASP A 144 -5.81 11.36 -9.09
N GLU A 145 -6.01 10.48 -8.11
CA GLU A 145 -5.92 10.85 -6.69
C GLU A 145 -4.52 11.36 -6.32
N LEU A 146 -4.46 12.62 -5.87
CA LEU A 146 -3.25 13.34 -5.49
C LEU A 146 -2.83 13.00 -4.06
N TRP A 147 -1.52 12.95 -3.84
CA TRP A 147 -0.90 12.81 -2.53
C TRP A 147 0.52 13.36 -2.56
N THR A 148 1.05 13.76 -1.41
CA THR A 148 2.44 14.19 -1.29
C THR A 148 3.29 13.12 -0.63
N SER A 149 4.57 13.07 -0.99
CA SER A 149 5.56 12.32 -0.23
C SER A 149 6.91 12.98 -0.38
N MET A 150 7.63 13.11 0.74
CA MET A 150 8.97 13.70 0.77
C MET A 150 9.04 15.10 0.12
N GLY A 151 8.03 15.92 0.37
CA GLY A 151 7.92 17.29 -0.17
C GLY A 151 7.52 17.40 -1.65
N LEU A 152 7.24 16.27 -2.30
CA LEU A 152 6.89 16.22 -3.73
C LEU A 152 5.44 15.76 -3.94
N LEU A 153 4.81 16.32 -4.97
CA LEU A 153 3.44 16.01 -5.34
C LEU A 153 3.39 14.85 -6.35
N TYR A 154 2.59 13.85 -6.04
CA TYR A 154 2.38 12.66 -6.86
C TYR A 154 0.89 12.36 -7.02
N LYS A 155 0.58 11.38 -7.87
CA LYS A 155 -0.75 10.80 -8.02
C LYS A 155 -0.68 9.32 -8.33
N GLY A 156 -1.79 8.62 -8.19
CA GLY A 156 -1.89 7.19 -8.51
C GLY A 156 -1.91 6.30 -7.27
N GLY A 157 -2.75 5.28 -7.30
CA GLY A 157 -2.88 4.29 -6.24
C GLY A 157 -4.12 3.42 -6.43
N MET A 158 -4.35 2.53 -5.47
CA MET A 158 -5.37 1.50 -5.56
C MET A 158 -6.37 1.61 -4.41
N TRP A 159 -7.65 1.56 -4.71
CA TRP A 159 -8.70 1.31 -3.74
C TRP A 159 -8.90 -0.20 -3.59
N PHE A 160 -9.06 -0.66 -2.34
CA PHE A 160 -9.49 -2.02 -2.00
C PHE A 160 -10.66 -1.94 -1.02
N LEU A 161 -11.56 -2.92 -1.07
CA LEU A 161 -12.53 -3.14 -0.01
C LEU A 161 -11.79 -3.39 1.31
N LYS A 162 -12.30 -2.77 2.37
CA LYS A 162 -11.90 -3.06 3.74
C LYS A 162 -12.24 -4.50 4.07
N LYS A 163 -11.45 -5.15 4.94
CA LYS A 163 -11.65 -6.56 5.32
C LYS A 163 -13.08 -6.89 5.75
N ALA A 164 -13.74 -5.98 6.48
CA ALA A 164 -15.12 -6.15 6.93
C ALA A 164 -16.17 -6.25 5.79
N ASN A 165 -15.81 -5.84 4.57
CA ASN A 165 -16.66 -5.90 3.39
C ASN A 165 -16.26 -7.02 2.41
N ILE A 166 -15.24 -7.82 2.74
CA ILE A 166 -14.82 -8.97 1.94
C ILE A 166 -15.57 -10.21 2.46
N ILE A 167 -16.44 -10.77 1.62
CA ILE A 167 -17.20 -11.98 1.95
C ILE A 167 -16.22 -13.17 2.07
N ASP A 168 -16.44 -14.01 3.08
CA ASP A 168 -15.64 -15.19 3.42
C ASP A 168 -14.18 -14.92 3.81
N TYR A 169 -13.85 -13.66 4.13
CA TYR A 169 -12.49 -13.26 4.54
C TYR A 169 -11.92 -14.17 5.63
N SER A 170 -10.66 -14.56 5.47
CA SER A 170 -9.95 -15.40 6.43
C SER A 170 -8.51 -14.91 6.63
N THR A 171 -8.09 -14.89 7.90
CA THR A 171 -6.68 -14.68 8.29
C THR A 171 -5.87 -15.98 8.21
N GLU A 172 -6.53 -17.14 8.30
CA GLU A 172 -5.90 -18.45 8.41
C GLU A 172 -5.72 -19.14 7.07
N HIS A 173 -6.62 -18.88 6.11
CA HIS A 173 -6.59 -19.51 4.81
C HIS A 173 -6.60 -18.47 3.70
N SER A 174 -5.88 -18.77 2.63
CA SER A 174 -5.94 -18.01 1.39
C SER A 174 -7.34 -17.96 0.78
N PHE A 175 -7.51 -17.14 -0.24
CA PHE A 175 -8.74 -17.00 -1.01
C PHE A 175 -9.36 -18.34 -1.50
N TYR A 176 -8.57 -19.40 -1.66
CA TYR A 176 -9.09 -20.73 -2.01
C TYR A 176 -9.76 -21.47 -0.84
N GLY A 177 -9.69 -20.94 0.38
CA GLY A 177 -10.36 -21.43 1.58
C GLY A 177 -9.75 -22.68 2.24
N ILE A 178 -8.67 -23.25 1.69
CA ILE A 178 -8.11 -24.54 2.13
C ILE A 178 -6.61 -24.47 2.46
N ILE A 179 -5.88 -23.53 1.85
CA ILE A 179 -4.43 -23.46 1.95
C ILE A 179 -4.03 -22.29 2.83
N ASP A 180 -3.24 -22.56 3.88
CA ASP A 180 -2.48 -21.56 4.62
C ASP A 180 -1.13 -21.31 3.92
N LEU A 181 -1.00 -20.16 3.28
CA LEU A 181 0.21 -19.78 2.54
C LEU A 181 1.40 -19.46 3.44
N ARG A 182 1.19 -19.33 4.76
CA ARG A 182 2.29 -19.16 5.71
C ARG A 182 3.08 -20.43 5.90
N THR A 183 2.46 -21.61 5.75
CA THR A 183 3.10 -22.92 5.99
C THR A 183 3.29 -23.71 4.71
N PHE A 184 2.62 -23.34 3.62
CA PHE A 184 2.65 -24.05 2.36
C PHE A 184 3.05 -23.14 1.19
N ASP A 185 4.22 -23.38 0.61
CA ASP A 185 4.56 -22.76 -0.67
C ASP A 185 3.94 -23.55 -1.83
N ALA A 186 2.91 -22.97 -2.42
CA ALA A 186 2.19 -23.59 -3.52
C ALA A 186 2.97 -23.63 -4.85
N ASP A 187 4.15 -22.99 -4.90
CA ASP A 187 5.07 -23.02 -6.04
C ASP A 187 5.81 -24.38 -6.16
N GLN A 188 6.32 -24.92 -5.05
CA GLN A 188 7.14 -26.15 -5.09
C GLN A 188 6.31 -27.44 -5.18
N ARG A 189 5.17 -27.56 -4.48
CA ARG A 189 4.47 -28.85 -4.35
C ARG A 189 3.34 -29.10 -5.37
N THR A 190 2.81 -28.06 -6.03
CA THR A 190 1.53 -28.17 -6.79
C THR A 190 1.55 -27.83 -8.29
N ARG A 191 2.72 -27.84 -8.96
CA ARG A 191 2.83 -27.68 -10.44
C ARG A 191 1.89 -26.59 -11.02
N ARG A 192 2.20 -25.31 -10.72
CA ARG A 192 1.67 -24.09 -11.39
C ARG A 192 0.29 -23.54 -11.00
N LYS A 193 -0.54 -24.23 -10.20
CA LYS A 193 -1.96 -23.83 -10.05
C LYS A 193 -2.24 -22.62 -9.13
N TYR A 194 -1.38 -22.37 -8.14
CA TYR A 194 -1.59 -21.36 -7.09
C TYR A 194 -0.62 -20.18 -7.20
N ARG A 195 -0.04 -20.01 -8.39
CA ARG A 195 1.26 -19.38 -8.55
C ARG A 195 1.27 -17.89 -8.27
N TYR A 196 0.15 -17.18 -8.47
CA TYR A 196 0.09 -15.74 -8.28
C TYR A 196 -1.36 -15.34 -8.01
N PHE A 197 -1.70 -14.97 -6.78
CA PHE A 197 -2.90 -14.17 -6.56
C PHE A 197 -2.65 -12.86 -7.27
N LYS A 198 -3.36 -12.67 -8.40
CA LYS A 198 -3.25 -11.49 -9.23
C LYS A 198 -4.61 -11.14 -9.77
N ASN A 199 -4.86 -9.85 -9.90
CA ASN A 199 -6.11 -9.34 -10.42
C ASN A 199 -5.83 -8.07 -11.22
N THR A 200 -6.62 -7.86 -12.26
CA THR A 200 -6.56 -6.63 -13.06
C THR A 200 -7.51 -5.62 -12.41
N PRO A 201 -7.01 -4.45 -11.98
CA PRO A 201 -7.84 -3.47 -11.33
C PRO A 201 -8.84 -2.85 -12.31
N SER A 202 -10.00 -2.48 -11.79
CA SER A 202 -10.98 -1.69 -12.53
C SER A 202 -10.62 -0.20 -12.52
N ASP A 203 -10.75 0.49 -13.65
CA ASP A 203 -10.64 1.96 -13.71
C ASP A 203 -11.92 2.67 -13.22
N VAL A 204 -13.01 1.92 -12.97
CA VAL A 204 -14.22 2.44 -12.32
C VAL A 204 -13.95 2.59 -10.83
N LEU A 205 -14.01 3.82 -10.32
CA LEU A 205 -13.76 4.13 -8.91
C LEU A 205 -14.95 3.76 -8.02
N PRO A 206 -14.74 3.62 -6.69
CA PRO A 206 -15.83 3.42 -5.74
C PRO A 206 -16.90 4.50 -5.86
N SER A 207 -18.17 4.10 -5.82
CA SER A 207 -19.30 5.03 -5.81
C SER A 207 -19.30 5.88 -4.53
N ALA A 208 -20.01 7.00 -4.52
CA ALA A 208 -20.14 7.81 -3.31
C ALA A 208 -20.81 7.02 -2.15
N THR A 209 -21.72 6.11 -2.46
CA THR A 209 -22.41 5.27 -1.48
C THR A 209 -21.55 4.14 -0.93
N ASP A 210 -20.58 3.66 -1.70
CA ASP A 210 -19.68 2.58 -1.29
C ASP A 210 -18.33 3.09 -0.80
N ALA A 211 -18.03 4.39 -0.87
CA ALA A 211 -16.72 4.94 -0.55
C ALA A 211 -16.20 4.53 0.85
N ASN A 212 -17.09 4.39 1.84
CA ASN A 212 -16.73 3.96 3.19
C ASN A 212 -16.36 2.47 3.30
N LYS A 213 -16.69 1.67 2.28
CA LYS A 213 -16.33 0.25 2.19
C LYS A 213 -14.90 0.04 1.69
N TYR A 214 -14.24 1.08 1.18
CA TYR A 214 -12.90 1.00 0.63
C TYR A 214 -11.88 1.76 1.48
N PHE A 215 -10.62 1.37 1.34
CA PHE A 215 -9.46 2.14 1.78
C PHE A 215 -8.49 2.31 0.59
N TYR A 216 -7.57 3.26 0.69
CA TYR A 216 -6.69 3.66 -0.41
C TYR A 216 -5.23 3.38 -0.10
N LEU A 217 -4.53 2.75 -1.06
CA LEU A 217 -3.10 2.50 -1.02
C LEU A 217 -2.39 3.31 -2.12
N PRO A 218 -1.55 4.31 -1.76
CA PRO A 218 -0.79 5.13 -2.72
C PRO A 218 0.32 4.36 -3.46
N ALA A 219 0.63 4.73 -4.69
CA ALA A 219 1.79 4.17 -5.40
C ALA A 219 3.13 4.73 -4.89
N LEU A 220 3.54 4.39 -3.67
CA LEU A 220 4.72 4.97 -2.99
C LEU A 220 6.08 4.50 -3.54
N GLY A 221 6.12 3.52 -4.44
CA GLY A 221 7.37 2.96 -4.95
C GLY A 221 8.08 2.07 -3.92
N SER A 222 9.40 2.03 -3.99
CA SER A 222 10.27 1.31 -3.06
C SER A 222 11.73 1.70 -3.24
N TYR A 223 12.56 1.41 -2.23
CA TYR A 223 14.01 1.48 -2.32
C TYR A 223 14.63 0.14 -2.75
N LEU A 224 15.55 0.21 -3.71
CA LEU A 224 16.43 -0.89 -4.10
C LEU A 224 17.87 -0.42 -3.97
N ARG A 225 18.65 -1.06 -3.08
CA ARG A 225 20.08 -0.74 -2.83
C ARG A 225 20.32 0.76 -2.64
N GLY A 226 19.47 1.38 -1.83
CA GLY A 226 19.56 2.80 -1.49
C GLY A 226 19.02 3.77 -2.55
N GLY A 227 18.52 3.31 -3.70
CA GLY A 227 17.87 4.15 -4.71
C GLY A 227 16.35 4.09 -4.63
N LEU A 228 15.67 5.24 -4.63
CA LEU A 228 14.21 5.33 -4.70
C LEU A 228 13.74 5.16 -6.14
N GLY A 229 12.68 4.36 -6.35
CA GLY A 229 12.12 4.18 -7.69
C GLY A 229 10.62 3.92 -7.71
N ALA A 230 10.02 4.28 -8.85
CA ALA A 230 8.63 3.99 -9.22
C ALA A 230 7.55 4.64 -8.34
N VAL A 231 7.88 5.74 -7.65
CA VAL A 231 6.90 6.60 -6.97
C VAL A 231 5.89 7.13 -7.99
N GLY A 232 4.61 7.11 -7.64
CA GLY A 232 3.48 7.40 -8.54
C GLY A 232 3.17 6.32 -9.58
N SER A 233 4.03 5.30 -9.73
CA SER A 233 3.87 4.25 -10.75
C SER A 233 3.42 2.90 -10.16
N CYS A 234 3.99 2.50 -9.03
CA CYS A 234 3.58 1.28 -8.33
C CYS A 234 3.75 1.41 -6.81
N GLY A 235 2.99 0.63 -6.03
CA GLY A 235 3.16 0.50 -4.59
C GLY A 235 3.67 -0.89 -4.23
N ARG A 236 4.52 -0.97 -3.20
CA ARG A 236 5.03 -2.23 -2.65
C ARG A 236 4.90 -2.22 -1.13
N TYR A 237 4.10 -3.15 -0.58
CA TYR A 237 3.78 -3.21 0.84
C TYR A 237 4.16 -4.57 1.41
N TRP A 238 4.94 -4.58 2.48
CA TRP A 238 5.31 -5.80 3.18
C TRP A 238 4.11 -6.44 3.88
N THR A 239 4.17 -7.77 4.00
CA THR A 239 3.33 -8.55 4.91
C THR A 239 4.12 -8.96 6.15
N SER A 240 3.42 -9.50 7.13
CA SER A 240 4.00 -10.21 8.27
C SER A 240 4.56 -11.60 7.95
N SER A 241 4.47 -12.07 6.69
CA SER A 241 4.75 -13.45 6.29
C SER A 241 6.01 -13.59 5.44
N ALA A 242 6.96 -14.39 5.92
CA ALA A 242 8.05 -14.89 5.10
C ALA A 242 7.57 -15.94 4.09
N ARG A 243 8.35 -16.19 3.03
CA ARG A 243 8.09 -17.31 2.12
C ARG A 243 8.51 -18.63 2.79
N PRO A 244 7.60 -19.63 2.93
CA PRO A 244 7.90 -20.90 3.62
C PRO A 244 8.63 -21.89 2.71
N VAL A 245 9.79 -21.48 2.22
CA VAL A 245 10.68 -22.30 1.39
C VAL A 245 12.03 -22.41 2.06
N GLN A 246 12.56 -23.63 2.11
CA GLN A 246 13.87 -23.91 2.69
C GLN A 246 14.94 -22.94 2.17
N ARG A 247 15.68 -22.31 3.10
CA ARG A 247 16.78 -21.37 2.82
C ARG A 247 16.38 -20.15 1.98
N SER A 248 15.10 -19.78 1.96
CA SER A 248 14.63 -18.59 1.25
C SER A 248 14.74 -17.33 2.11
N LEU A 249 15.39 -16.29 1.57
CA LEU A 249 15.42 -14.93 2.11
C LEU A 249 14.41 -14.02 1.40
N GLU A 250 13.25 -14.59 1.07
CA GLU A 250 12.11 -13.86 0.52
C GLU A 250 11.01 -13.68 1.57
N ALA A 251 10.21 -12.64 1.37
CA ALA A 251 8.95 -12.43 2.09
C ALA A 251 7.86 -11.96 1.14
N TYR A 252 6.60 -12.15 1.55
CA TYR A 252 5.46 -11.76 0.75
C TYR A 252 5.20 -10.26 0.84
N SER A 253 4.76 -9.70 -0.27
CA SER A 253 4.36 -8.30 -0.39
C SER A 253 3.21 -8.12 -1.36
N LEU A 254 2.41 -7.08 -1.13
CA LEU A 254 1.43 -6.59 -2.09
C LEU A 254 2.13 -5.69 -3.10
N TYR A 255 1.99 -6.01 -4.38
CA TYR A 255 2.35 -5.16 -5.50
C TYR A 255 1.09 -4.57 -6.12
N ILE A 256 1.05 -3.26 -6.30
CA ILE A 256 -0.02 -2.56 -7.03
C ILE A 256 0.57 -1.67 -8.11
N ASP A 257 -0.02 -1.70 -9.29
CA ASP A 257 0.15 -0.70 -10.35
C ASP A 257 -1.18 -0.54 -11.12
N ARG A 258 -1.17 0.30 -12.15
CA ARG A 258 -2.34 0.57 -13.00
C ARG A 258 -2.95 -0.64 -13.71
N ASN A 259 -2.22 -1.74 -13.85
CA ASN A 259 -2.62 -2.93 -14.59
C ASN A 259 -2.75 -4.17 -13.68
N LEU A 260 -2.28 -4.10 -12.44
CA LEU A 260 -2.04 -5.29 -11.62
C LEU A 260 -2.11 -5.00 -10.13
N ALA A 261 -2.97 -5.75 -9.43
CA ALA A 261 -2.83 -6.04 -8.01
C ALA A 261 -2.31 -7.48 -7.88
N GLN A 262 -1.23 -7.71 -7.13
CA GLN A 262 -0.60 -9.03 -7.05
C GLN A 262 0.10 -9.29 -5.72
N VAL A 263 -0.03 -10.51 -5.20
CA VAL A 263 0.84 -11.04 -4.14
C VAL A 263 2.15 -11.53 -4.76
N ARG A 264 3.28 -11.00 -4.32
CA ARG A 264 4.63 -11.38 -4.77
C ARG A 264 5.51 -11.80 -3.60
N SER A 265 6.38 -12.79 -3.81
CA SER A 265 7.54 -13.03 -2.95
C SER A 265 8.78 -12.43 -3.60
N LEU A 266 9.58 -11.71 -2.81
CA LEU A 266 10.78 -11.04 -3.29
C LEU A 266 11.77 -10.92 -2.12
N GLU A 267 13.04 -10.61 -2.42
CA GLU A 267 14.13 -10.48 -1.45
C GLU A 267 13.79 -9.48 -0.33
N ARG A 268 14.07 -9.90 0.92
CA ARG A 268 13.82 -9.16 2.17
C ARG A 268 14.66 -7.88 2.33
N CYS A 269 15.76 -7.76 1.58
CA CYS A 269 16.68 -6.63 1.62
C CYS A 269 16.17 -5.35 0.92
N HIS A 270 14.99 -5.37 0.32
CA HIS A 270 14.43 -4.18 -0.32
C HIS A 270 13.68 -3.29 0.68
N GLY A 271 13.81 -1.97 0.54
CA GLY A 271 13.06 -1.00 1.35
C GLY A 271 11.65 -0.83 0.81
N ARG A 272 10.65 -1.43 1.44
CA ARG A 272 9.23 -1.30 1.05
C ARG A 272 8.39 -0.81 2.20
N ILE A 273 7.16 -0.40 1.91
CA ILE A 273 6.28 0.13 2.93
C ILE A 273 5.91 -0.97 3.93
N ALA A 274 6.23 -0.77 5.20
CA ALA A 274 5.78 -1.59 6.32
C ALA A 274 4.88 -0.71 7.20
N GLN A 275 3.58 -0.76 6.92
CA GLN A 275 2.58 0.02 7.65
C GLN A 275 1.25 -0.76 7.66
N PRO A 276 0.58 -0.88 8.81
CA PRO A 276 -0.71 -1.54 8.91
C PRO A 276 -1.74 -0.94 7.95
N PHE A 277 -2.57 -1.79 7.34
CA PHE A 277 -3.63 -1.31 6.44
C PHE A 277 -4.67 -0.45 7.18
N SER A 278 -4.83 -0.63 8.50
CA SER A 278 -5.65 0.24 9.36
C SER A 278 -5.25 1.71 9.27
N ASP A 279 -3.95 1.99 9.14
CA ASP A 279 -3.45 3.36 9.04
C ASP A 279 -3.83 4.01 7.69
N PHE A 280 -4.17 3.19 6.69
CA PHE A 280 -4.74 3.62 5.42
C PHE A 280 -6.28 3.66 5.44
N GLY A 281 -6.91 3.20 6.53
CA GLY A 281 -8.36 3.20 6.75
C GLY A 281 -9.02 1.82 6.71
N ASP A 282 -8.26 0.72 6.70
CA ASP A 282 -8.78 -0.64 6.85
C ASP A 282 -9.07 -0.98 8.32
N GLU A 283 -10.19 -0.46 8.80
CA GLU A 283 -10.78 -0.77 10.12
C GLU A 283 -11.94 -1.76 9.96
#